data_AF-A0A0K8T5T5-F1
#
_entry.id   AF-A0A0K8T5T5-F1
#
_cell.length_a   1.000
_cell.length_b   1.000
_cell.length_c   1.000
_cell.angle_alpha   90.00
_cell.angle_beta   90.00
_cell.angle_gamma   90.00
#
_symmetry.space_group_name_H-M   'P 1'
#
loop_
_entity.id
_entity.type
_entity.pdbx_description
1 polymer ?
#
loop_
_entity_poly.entity_id
_entity_poly.type
_entity_poly.pdbx_seq_one_letter_code
_entity_poly.pdbx_strand_id
1 'polypeptide(L)'
;MDVFLMVRRKKLSIFTDCKDNTSVFELKKIIEGILKVPPENQQLFNKDNILMEDDKSLAEYGLTSIVAKAQCPATVGLAIRMDNGEFEPLEILLYRHLQIFRT
;
A
#
# COMPACT_ATOMS: atom_id res chain seq x y z
N MET A 1 -15.63 -7.69 -2.95
CA MET A 1 -15.43 -8.34 -1.62
C MET A 1 -14.43 -7.52 -0.81
N ASP A 2 -14.38 -7.71 0.51
CA ASP A 2 -13.40 -7.00 1.35
C ASP A 2 -11.99 -7.52 1.11
N VAL A 3 -11.02 -6.60 1.06
CA VAL A 3 -9.59 -6.85 0.93
C VAL A 3 -8.86 -6.15 2.06
N PHE A 4 -7.88 -6.83 2.64
CA PHE A 4 -7.07 -6.31 3.74
C PHE A 4 -5.70 -5.94 3.20
N LEU A 5 -5.30 -4.68 3.38
CA LEU A 5 -4.09 -4.11 2.83
C LEU A 5 -3.13 -3.69 3.95
N MET A 6 -1.85 -3.85 3.67
CA MET A 6 -0.74 -3.30 4.43
C MET A 6 0.00 -2.32 3.54
N VAL A 7 -0.29 -1.03 3.71
CA VAL A 7 0.40 0.05 2.99
C VAL A 7 1.71 0.34 3.70
N ARG A 8 2.84 0.22 3.01
CA ARG A 8 4.19 0.28 3.60
C ARG A 8 5.01 1.41 3.00
N ARG A 9 5.67 2.15 3.89
CA ARG A 9 6.57 3.25 3.58
C ARG A 9 7.69 3.30 4.61
N LYS A 10 8.95 3.07 4.22
CA LYS A 10 10.10 3.03 5.15
C LYS A 10 9.80 2.08 6.33
N LYS A 11 9.71 2.61 7.56
CA LYS A 11 9.34 1.87 8.79
C LYS A 11 7.84 1.90 9.09
N LEU A 12 7.07 2.74 8.40
CA LEU A 12 5.63 2.88 8.59
C LEU A 12 4.89 1.74 7.90
N SER A 13 3.88 1.19 8.57
CA SER A 13 2.95 0.22 8.02
C SER A 13 1.54 0.58 8.47
N ILE A 14 0.67 0.86 7.52
CA ILE A 14 -0.74 1.21 7.73
C ILE A 14 -1.56 -0.01 7.34
N PHE A 15 -2.40 -0.47 8.26
CA PHE A 15 -3.36 -1.52 8.00
C PHE A 15 -4.72 -0.89 7.72
N THR A 16 -5.30 -1.22 6.57
CA THR A 16 -6.62 -0.76 6.18
C THR A 16 -7.32 -1.85 5.40
N ASP A 17 -8.64 -1.85 5.46
CA ASP A 17 -9.49 -2.64 4.58
C ASP A 17 -10.26 -1.74 3.62
N CYS A 18 -10.63 -2.30 2.48
CA CYS A 18 -11.50 -1.67 1.50
C CYS A 18 -12.13 -2.75 0.62
N LYS A 19 -12.90 -2.37 -0.40
CA LYS A 19 -13.44 -3.33 -1.37
C LYS A 19 -12.40 -3.57 -2.47
N ASP A 20 -12.36 -4.77 -3.03
CA ASP A 20 -11.52 -5.11 -4.19
C ASP A 20 -11.79 -4.24 -5.44
N ASN A 21 -13.01 -3.73 -5.58
CA ASN A 21 -13.40 -2.81 -6.66
C ASN A 21 -13.17 -1.33 -6.34
N THR A 22 -12.66 -0.99 -5.15
CA THR A 22 -12.22 0.37 -4.80
C THR A 22 -11.13 0.81 -5.76
N SER A 23 -11.15 2.07 -6.19
CA SER A 23 -10.12 2.61 -7.07
C SER A 23 -8.84 2.94 -6.31
N VAL A 24 -7.72 3.02 -7.01
CA VAL A 24 -6.44 3.45 -6.43
C VAL A 24 -6.56 4.87 -5.87
N PHE A 25 -7.32 5.74 -6.54
CA PHE A 25 -7.60 7.09 -6.05
C PHE A 25 -8.34 7.10 -4.71
N GLU A 26 -9.33 6.23 -4.53
CA GLU A 26 -10.05 6.09 -3.25
C GLU A 26 -9.12 5.58 -2.15
N LEU A 27 -8.23 4.63 -2.45
CA LEU A 27 -7.21 4.18 -1.50
C LEU A 27 -6.26 5.33 -1.09
N LYS A 28 -5.85 6.20 -2.03
CA LYS A 28 -5.06 7.39 -1.72
C LYS A 28 -5.80 8.37 -0.79
N LYS A 29 -7.12 8.51 -0.91
CA LYS A 29 -7.93 9.32 0.02
C LYS A 29 -7.98 8.74 1.43
N ILE A 30 -8.03 7.41 1.55
CA ILE A 30 -7.94 6.74 2.86
C ILE A 30 -6.58 7.07 3.51
N ILE A 31 -5.50 6.97 2.72
CA ILE A 31 -4.14 7.28 3.17
C ILE A 31 -4.01 8.78 3.52
N GLU A 32 -4.63 9.67 2.75
CA GLU A 32 -4.70 11.12 3.03
C GLU A 32 -5.35 11.37 4.40
N GLY A 33 -6.43 10.67 4.72
CA GLY A 33 -7.08 10.77 6.03
C GLY A 33 -6.14 10.50 7.21
N ILE A 34 -5.17 9.60 7.02
CA ILE A 34 -4.22 9.13 8.03
C ILE A 34 -2.94 9.98 8.05
N LEU A 35 -2.33 10.22 6.88
CA LEU A 35 -1.03 10.90 6.75
C LEU A 35 -1.12 12.40 6.48
N LYS A 36 -2.32 12.91 6.17
CA LYS A 36 -2.56 14.31 5.78
C LYS A 36 -1.74 14.74 4.56
N VAL A 37 -1.45 13.78 3.66
CA VAL A 37 -0.78 14.02 2.38
C VAL A 37 -1.82 13.91 1.27
N PRO A 38 -1.95 14.90 0.37
CA PRO A 38 -2.95 14.85 -0.68
C PRO A 38 -2.66 13.74 -1.70
N PRO A 39 -3.66 13.17 -2.39
CA PRO A 39 -3.49 12.04 -3.33
C PRO A 39 -2.46 12.29 -4.45
N GLU A 40 -2.35 13.54 -4.92
CA GLU A 40 -1.38 13.98 -5.94
C GLU A 40 0.09 13.82 -5.49
N ASN A 41 0.33 13.85 -4.18
CA ASN A 41 1.65 13.68 -3.59
C ASN A 41 1.88 12.24 -3.12
N GLN A 42 1.06 11.29 -3.56
CA GLN A 42 1.16 9.87 -3.23
C GLN A 42 1.34 9.02 -4.49
N GLN A 43 2.31 8.12 -4.47
CA GLN A 43 2.46 7.05 -5.44
C GLN A 43 2.29 5.70 -4.75
N LEU A 44 1.41 4.88 -5.31
CA LEU A 44 1.15 3.52 -4.84
C LEU A 44 1.78 2.52 -5.80
N PHE A 45 2.36 1.48 -5.22
CA PHE A 45 3.02 0.41 -5.97
C PHE A 45 2.46 -0.93 -5.56
N ASN A 46 2.24 -1.81 -6.54
CA ASN A 46 1.86 -3.19 -6.26
C ASN A 46 3.08 -4.00 -5.75
N LYS A 47 2.87 -5.29 -5.47
CA LYS A 47 3.92 -6.21 -5.02
C LYS A 47 5.12 -6.35 -5.99
N ASP A 48 4.89 -6.06 -7.28
CA ASP A 48 5.88 -6.15 -8.35
C ASP A 48 6.55 -4.78 -8.62
N ASN A 49 6.36 -3.82 -7.70
CA ASN A 49 6.85 -2.43 -7.78
C ASN A 49 6.35 -1.68 -9.03
N ILE A 50 5.19 -2.06 -9.56
CA ILE A 50 4.53 -1.37 -10.67
C ILE A 50 3.71 -0.22 -10.09
N LEU A 51 3.89 0.97 -10.65
CA LEU A 51 3.12 2.16 -10.29
C LEU A 51 1.63 1.95 -10.62
N MET A 52 0.79 2.24 -9.65
CA MET A 52 -0.66 2.09 -9.78
C MET A 52 -1.31 3.38 -10.30
N GLU A 53 -2.24 3.23 -11.23
CA GLU A 53 -2.99 4.31 -11.88
C GLU A 53 -4.31 4.56 -11.14
N ASP A 54 -4.70 5.84 -11.03
CA ASP A 54 -5.80 6.30 -10.16
C ASP A 54 -7.19 5.79 -10.56
N ASP A 55 -7.39 5.56 -11.86
CA ASP A 55 -8.64 5.11 -12.48
C ASP A 55 -8.83 3.59 -12.37
N LYS A 56 -7.76 2.84 -12.11
CA LYS A 56 -7.81 1.39 -11.98
C LYS A 56 -8.27 0.95 -10.59
N SER A 57 -8.87 -0.22 -10.56
CA SER A 57 -9.30 -0.90 -9.35
C SER A 57 -8.14 -1.68 -8.71
N LEU A 58 -8.25 -1.95 -7.41
CA LEU A 58 -7.28 -2.78 -6.69
C LEU A 58 -7.23 -4.21 -7.25
N ALA A 59 -8.37 -4.74 -7.69
CA ALA A 59 -8.47 -6.06 -8.33
C ALA A 59 -7.61 -6.19 -9.60
N GLU A 60 -7.48 -5.13 -10.41
CA GLU A 60 -6.64 -5.13 -11.62
C GLU A 60 -5.14 -5.29 -11.31
N TYR A 61 -4.73 -4.89 -10.10
CA TYR A 61 -3.38 -5.12 -9.58
C TYR A 61 -3.24 -6.42 -8.79
N GLY A 62 -4.25 -7.31 -8.84
CA GLY A 62 -4.25 -8.60 -8.18
C GLY A 62 -4.58 -8.55 -6.68
N LEU A 63 -5.01 -7.40 -6.16
CA LEU A 63 -5.44 -7.23 -4.77
C LEU A 63 -6.91 -7.67 -4.63
N THR A 64 -7.12 -8.98 -4.61
CA THR A 64 -8.45 -9.60 -4.50
C THR A 64 -8.66 -10.22 -3.13
N SER A 65 -9.90 -10.53 -2.74
CA SER A 65 -10.22 -11.16 -1.45
C SER A 65 -9.59 -12.54 -1.25
N ILE A 66 -9.17 -13.20 -2.35
CA ILE A 66 -8.46 -14.48 -2.33
C ILE A 66 -7.01 -14.28 -1.86
N VAL A 67 -6.38 -13.16 -2.22
CA VAL A 67 -4.97 -12.86 -1.92
C VAL A 67 -4.85 -12.03 -0.65
N ALA A 68 -5.67 -10.99 -0.51
CA ALA A 68 -5.63 -9.98 0.53
C ALA A 68 -6.59 -10.33 1.69
N LYS A 69 -6.26 -11.38 2.45
CA LYS A 69 -7.11 -11.88 3.55
C LYS A 69 -6.78 -11.17 4.87
N ALA A 70 -7.70 -11.17 5.82
CA ALA A 70 -7.49 -10.55 7.14
C ALA A 70 -6.23 -11.04 7.86
N GLN A 71 -5.98 -12.36 7.81
CA GLN A 71 -4.81 -13.00 8.41
C GLN A 71 -3.53 -12.86 7.56
N CYS A 72 -3.65 -12.46 6.30
CA CYS A 72 -2.54 -12.27 5.38
C CYS A 72 -2.82 -11.07 4.46
N PRO A 73 -2.67 -9.83 4.99
CA PRO A 73 -2.95 -8.63 4.21
C PRO A 73 -1.99 -8.50 3.02
N ALA A 74 -2.49 -8.00 1.90
CA ALA A 74 -1.66 -7.74 0.74
C ALA A 74 -0.82 -6.48 0.94
N THR A 75 0.44 -6.51 0.53
CA THR A 75 1.35 -5.37 0.67
C THR A 75 1.19 -4.40 -0.49
N VAL A 76 1.08 -3.10 -0.18
CA VAL A 76 1.09 -2.00 -1.14
C VAL A 76 2.23 -1.05 -0.76
N GLY A 77 3.10 -0.73 -1.71
CA GLY A 77 4.15 0.26 -1.53
C GLY A 77 3.60 1.67 -1.58
N LEU A 78 4.07 2.56 -0.71
CA LEU A 78 3.74 3.98 -0.72
C LEU A 78 5.02 4.80 -0.80
N ALA A 79 5.08 5.71 -1.78
CA ALA A 79 6.06 6.77 -1.86
C ALA A 79 5.35 8.13 -1.82
N ILE A 80 5.93 9.09 -1.11
CA ILE A 80 5.40 10.44 -0.98
C ILE A 80 6.30 11.44 -1.70
N ARG A 81 5.69 12.46 -2.30
CA ARG A 81 6.39 13.61 -2.88
C ARG A 81 7.06 14.44 -1.78
N MET A 82 8.34 14.71 -1.95
CA MET A 82 9.15 15.53 -1.06
C MET A 82 9.03 17.02 -1.43
N ASP A 83 9.50 17.89 -0.55
CA ASP A 83 9.45 19.35 -0.71
C ASP A 83 10.25 19.84 -1.93
N ASN A 84 11.24 19.07 -2.38
CA ASN A 84 12.02 19.35 -3.60
C ASN A 84 11.24 19.08 -4.90
N GLY A 85 9.99 18.59 -4.80
CA GLY A 85 9.14 18.27 -5.94
C GLY A 85 9.34 16.87 -6.52
N GLU A 86 10.31 16.10 -6.01
CA GLU A 86 10.57 14.71 -6.42
C GLU A 86 9.87 13.70 -5.51
N PHE A 87 9.60 12.51 -6.00
CA PHE A 87 9.09 11.41 -5.17
C PHE A 87 10.24 10.70 -4.46
N GLU A 88 10.02 10.33 -3.20
CA GLU A 88 10.99 9.52 -2.49
C GLU A 88 11.11 8.12 -3.13
N PRO A 89 12.28 7.47 -3.07
CA PRO A 89 12.42 6.11 -3.57
C PRO A 89 11.53 5.15 -2.78
N LEU A 90 10.98 4.14 -3.47
CA LEU A 90 10.20 3.10 -2.82
C LEU A 90 11.10 2.25 -1.90
N GLU A 91 11.12 2.62 -0.62
CA GLU A 91 11.87 1.91 0.41
C GLU A 91 10.89 1.16 1.30
N ILE A 92 10.76 -0.16 1.10
CA ILE A 92 10.01 -1.04 1.99
C ILE A 92 11.04 -1.77 2.86
N LEU A 93 11.22 -1.30 4.09
CA LEU A 93 12.14 -1.98 5.01
C LEU A 93 11.51 -3.33 5.38
N LEU A 94 12.13 -4.43 4.94
CA LEU A 94 11.75 -5.74 5.43
C LEU A 94 11.88 -5.71 6.95
N TYR A 95 10.81 -6.00 7.70
CA TYR A 95 10.99 -6.41 9.08
C TYR A 95 11.79 -7.70 9.00
N ARG A 96 13.11 -7.62 9.18
CA ARG A 96 13.95 -8.81 9.25
C ARG A 96 13.33 -9.68 10.31
N HIS A 97 12.93 -10.87 9.89
CA HIS A 97 12.54 -11.98 10.73
C HIS A 97 13.34 -11.92 12.04
N LEU A 98 12.66 -11.76 13.19
CA LEU A 98 13.08 -12.53 14.33
C LEU A 98 12.97 -13.98 13.86
N GLN A 99 14.11 -14.58 13.48
CA GLN A 99 14.24 -16.01 13.51
C GLN A 99 14.13 -16.38 14.98
N ILE A 100 12.91 -16.65 15.43
CA ILE A 100 12.72 -17.41 16.66
C ILE A 100 13.31 -18.78 16.31
N PHE A 101 14.57 -18.99 16.71
CA PHE A 101 15.14 -20.32 16.82
C PHE A 101 14.20 -21.09 17.75
N ARG A 102 13.33 -21.92 17.17
CA ARG A 102 12.70 -23.00 17.93
C ARG A 102 13.84 -23.97 18.26
N THR A 103 14.19 -23.98 19.54
CA THR A 103 15.09 -24.96 20.16
C THR A 103 14.43 -26.34 20.13
#